data_AF-A0A7K9V836-F1
#
_entry.id   AF-A0A7K9V836-F1
#
_cell.length_a   1.000
_cell.length_b   1.000
_cell.length_c   1.000
_cell.angle_alpha   90.00
_cell.angle_beta   90.00
_cell.angle_gamma   90.00
#
_symmetry.space_group_name_H-M   'P 1'
#
loop_
_entity.id
_entity.type
_entity.pdbx_description
1 polymer ?
#
loop_
_entity_poly.entity_id
_entity_poly.type
_entity_poly.pdbx_seq_one_letter_code
_entity_poly.pdbx_strand_id
1 'polypeptide(L)'
;RGLLFLAVVYEAPFDADAALYRASCPHLRPRWSELPGRLLDVGFWGRWWLLEARMRDCDVNEEEFGSLPPHLRALSPRRHLRSED
;
A
#
# COMPACT_ATOMS: atom_id res chain seq x y z
N ARG A 1 -5.53 4.32 23.69
CA ARG A 1 -4.11 4.62 23.97
C ARG A 1 -3.29 3.99 22.85
N GLY A 2 -2.90 4.78 21.84
CA GLY A 2 -2.24 4.26 20.64
C GLY A 2 -0.76 3.98 20.87
N LEU A 3 -0.25 2.89 20.31
CA LEU A 3 1.18 2.59 20.24
C LEU A 3 1.81 3.56 19.24
N LEU A 4 2.23 4.74 19.72
CA LEU A 4 2.62 5.91 18.90
C LEU A 4 3.92 5.77 18.10
N PHE A 5 4.42 4.55 17.86
CA PHE A 5 5.63 4.33 17.04
C PHE A 5 5.46 3.29 15.94
N LEU A 6 4.67 2.23 16.15
CA LEU A 6 4.50 1.15 15.18
C LEU A 6 3.03 0.71 15.11
N ALA A 7 2.53 0.52 13.90
CA ALA A 7 1.22 0.00 13.59
C ALA A 7 1.30 -0.97 12.39
N VAL A 8 0.32 -1.86 12.26
CA VAL A 8 0.16 -2.74 11.10
C VAL A 8 -1.29 -2.72 10.65
N VAL A 9 -1.49 -2.83 9.33
CA VAL A 9 -2.79 -3.05 8.71
C VAL A 9 -2.73 -4.43 8.05
N TYR A 10 -3.74 -5.25 8.28
CA TYR A 10 -3.87 -6.57 7.66
C TYR A 10 -5.32 -6.81 7.25
N GLU A 11 -5.52 -7.67 6.25
CA GLU A 11 -6.84 -8.09 5.83
C GLU A 11 -7.41 -9.17 6.76
N ALA A 12 -8.64 -8.98 7.24
CA ALA A 12 -9.43 -9.98 7.95
C ALA A 12 -10.44 -10.65 7.00
N PRO A 13 -10.73 -11.96 7.15
CA PRO A 13 -11.67 -12.66 6.28
C PRO A 13 -13.14 -12.27 6.48
N PHE A 14 -13.47 -11.63 7.60
CA PHE A 14 -14.80 -11.17 7.95
C PHE A 14 -14.72 -9.79 8.60
N ASP A 15 -15.81 -9.04 8.50
CA ASP A 15 -16.02 -7.82 9.27
C ASP A 15 -16.07 -8.11 10.79
N ALA A 16 -15.70 -7.13 11.60
CA ALA A 16 -15.69 -7.25 13.06
C ALA A 16 -17.08 -7.52 13.65
N ASP A 17 -18.14 -7.04 12.99
CA ASP A 17 -19.53 -7.19 13.44
C ASP A 17 -20.23 -8.45 12.90
N ALA A 18 -19.50 -9.31 12.16
CA ALA A 18 -20.06 -10.51 11.56
C ALA A 18 -20.44 -11.56 12.63
N ALA A 19 -21.73 -11.84 12.80
CA ALA A 19 -22.26 -12.83 13.73
C ALA A 19 -22.33 -14.28 13.18
N LEU A 20 -21.55 -14.60 12.14
CA LEU A 20 -21.52 -15.93 11.53
C LEU A 20 -20.67 -16.89 12.38
N TYR A 21 -21.06 -18.16 12.46
CA TYR A 21 -20.25 -19.20 13.14
C TYR A 21 -18.82 -19.27 12.59
N ARG A 22 -18.65 -19.09 11.27
CA ARG A 22 -17.34 -19.07 10.61
C ARG A 22 -16.43 -17.93 11.08
N ALA A 23 -17.00 -16.80 11.50
CA ALA A 23 -16.26 -15.63 11.99
C ALA A 23 -15.93 -15.72 13.49
N SER A 24 -16.79 -16.38 14.28
CA SER A 24 -16.62 -16.47 15.73
C SER A 24 -15.82 -17.70 16.19
N CYS A 25 -15.85 -18.80 15.44
CA CYS A 25 -15.18 -20.05 15.83
C CYS A 25 -13.64 -19.93 15.83
N PRO A 26 -12.95 -20.12 16.98
CA PRO A 26 -11.49 -19.96 17.08
C PRO A 26 -10.70 -20.91 16.18
N HIS A 27 -11.21 -22.13 15.95
CA HIS A 27 -10.56 -23.14 15.12
C HIS A 27 -10.60 -22.82 13.62
N LEU A 28 -11.46 -21.89 13.21
CA LEU A 28 -11.58 -21.42 11.82
C LEU A 28 -10.83 -20.11 11.59
N ARG A 29 -10.17 -19.55 12.62
CA ARG A 29 -9.41 -18.31 12.49
C ARG A 29 -8.12 -18.53 11.69
N PRO A 30 -7.67 -17.54 10.90
CA PRO A 30 -6.38 -17.59 10.23
C PRO A 30 -5.25 -17.85 11.22
N ARG A 31 -4.28 -18.68 10.81
CA ARG A 31 -3.11 -18.95 11.64
C ARG A 31 -2.13 -17.77 11.59
N TRP A 32 -1.34 -17.62 12.65
CA TRP A 32 -0.26 -16.62 12.68
C TRP A 32 0.75 -16.80 11.53
N SER A 33 0.93 -18.03 11.03
CA SER A 33 1.77 -18.32 9.87
C SER A 33 1.23 -17.74 8.56
N GLU A 34 -0.05 -17.43 8.47
CA GLU A 34 -0.69 -16.84 7.28
C GLU A 34 -0.65 -15.31 7.29
N LEU A 35 -0.31 -14.70 8.43
CA LEU A 35 -0.29 -13.25 8.60
C LEU A 35 0.61 -12.52 7.58
N PRO A 36 1.81 -13.01 7.21
CA PRO A 36 2.65 -12.33 6.23
C PRO A 36 1.97 -12.13 4.87
N GLY A 37 1.14 -13.08 4.44
CA GLY A 37 0.39 -12.99 3.18
C GLY A 37 -0.84 -12.08 3.26
N ARG A 38 -1.24 -11.64 4.46
CA ARG A 38 -2.40 -10.78 4.72
C ARG A 38 -2.01 -9.36 5.13
N LEU A 39 -0.72 -9.08 5.31
CA LEU A 39 -0.24 -7.76 5.70
C LEU A 39 -0.41 -6.78 4.53
N LEU A 40 -1.07 -5.66 4.80
CA LEU A 40 -1.33 -4.61 3.82
C LEU A 40 -0.35 -3.45 3.95
N ASP A 41 -0.07 -2.99 5.17
CA ASP A 41 0.86 -1.88 5.39
C ASP A 41 1.47 -1.88 6.80
N VAL A 42 2.59 -1.21 6.95
CA VAL A 42 3.29 -0.95 8.21
C VAL A 42 3.35 0.56 8.43
N GLY A 43 2.81 0.97 9.57
CA GLY A 43 2.81 2.35 10.04
C GLY A 43 3.97 2.57 10.98
N PHE A 44 4.90 3.46 10.66
CA PHE A 44 5.97 3.86 11.57
C PHE A 44 6.10 5.38 11.59
N TRP A 45 6.22 5.95 12.79
CA TRP A 45 6.40 7.39 12.96
C TRP A 45 5.30 8.25 12.33
N GLY A 46 4.04 7.79 12.43
CA GLY A 46 2.88 8.48 11.86
C GLY A 46 2.78 8.39 10.33
N ARG A 47 3.57 7.53 9.68
CA ARG A 47 3.54 7.35 8.22
C ARG A 47 3.27 5.90 7.87
N TRP A 48 2.45 5.70 6.84
CA TRP A 48 2.18 4.40 6.22
C TRP A 48 3.15 4.21 5.05
N TRP A 49 4.05 3.23 5.16
CA TRP A 49 5.17 3.09 4.22
C TRP A 49 4.72 2.66 2.83
N LEU A 50 3.84 1.66 2.73
CA LEU A 50 3.39 1.18 1.42
C LEU A 50 2.47 2.21 0.77
N LEU A 51 1.50 2.75 1.50
CA LEU A 51 0.61 3.78 0.98
C LEU A 51 1.39 4.97 0.43
N GLU A 52 2.37 5.49 1.17
CA GLU A 52 3.19 6.60 0.71
C GLU A 52 3.99 6.26 -0.56
N ALA A 53 4.55 5.06 -0.64
CA ALA A 53 5.26 4.61 -1.84
C ALA A 53 4.31 4.52 -3.05
N ARG A 54 3.06 4.06 -2.87
CA ARG A 54 2.06 3.97 -3.94
C ARG A 54 1.50 5.32 -4.36
N MET A 55 1.44 6.28 -3.45
CA MET A 55 0.93 7.63 -3.73
C MET A 55 1.98 8.56 -4.37
N ARG A 56 3.24 8.11 -4.50
CA ARG A 56 4.34 8.94 -5.00
C ARG A 56 4.11 9.48 -6.42
N ASP A 57 3.68 8.61 -7.33
CA ASP A 57 3.51 8.91 -8.76
C ASP A 57 2.10 8.49 -9.22
N CYS A 58 1.08 8.67 -8.35
CA CYS A 58 -0.27 8.13 -8.56
C CYS A 58 -1.05 8.79 -9.70
N ASP A 59 -0.59 9.95 -10.18
CA ASP A 59 -1.13 10.69 -11.32
C ASP A 59 -0.42 10.35 -12.65
N VAL A 60 0.67 9.58 -12.61
CA VAL A 60 1.41 9.14 -13.82
C VAL A 60 0.84 7.81 -14.32
N ASN A 61 0.40 7.80 -15.57
CA ASN A 61 -0.03 6.58 -16.26
C ASN A 61 0.99 6.15 -17.33
N GLU A 62 1.88 5.21 -16.99
CA GLU A 62 2.94 4.72 -17.88
C GLU A 62 2.40 4.09 -19.18
N GLU A 63 1.18 3.54 -19.17
CA GLU A 63 0.58 2.90 -20.33
C GLU A 63 0.33 3.89 -21.48
N GLU A 64 0.02 5.15 -21.16
CA GLU A 64 -0.21 6.22 -22.15
C GLU A 64 1.05 6.48 -23.00
N PHE A 65 2.23 6.36 -22.39
CA PHE A 65 3.51 6.68 -23.03
C PHE A 65 4.13 5.50 -23.78
N GLY A 66 3.51 4.31 -23.76
CA GLY A 66 4.04 3.08 -24.35
C GLY A 66 4.26 3.15 -25.87
N SER A 67 3.57 4.06 -26.57
CA SER A 67 3.71 4.29 -28.02
C SER A 67 4.82 5.28 -28.38
N LEU A 68 5.36 6.04 -27.42
CA LEU A 68 6.35 7.08 -27.69
C LEU A 68 7.72 6.49 -28.06
N PRO A 69 8.58 7.20 -28.81
CA PRO A 69 9.98 6.84 -28.97
C PRO A 69 10.72 6.74 -27.62
N PRO A 70 11.75 5.86 -27.47
CA PRO A 70 12.43 5.63 -26.19
C PRO A 70 12.98 6.89 -25.49
N HIS A 71 13.46 7.86 -26.26
CA HIS A 71 14.02 9.12 -25.72
C HIS A 71 12.96 10.06 -25.12
N LEU A 72 11.67 9.83 -25.39
CA LEU A 72 10.56 10.60 -24.81
C LEU A 72 9.87 9.89 -23.64
N ARG A 73 10.20 8.63 -23.36
CA ARG A 73 9.61 7.86 -22.24
C ARG A 73 10.28 8.14 -20.90
N ALA A 74 11.50 8.70 -20.92
CA ALA A 74 12.26 8.95 -19.71
C ALA A 74 12.24 10.44 -19.35
N LEU A 75 11.78 10.75 -18.13
CA LEU A 75 11.87 12.09 -17.56
C LEU A 75 13.04 12.16 -16.58
N SER A 76 13.80 13.25 -16.63
CA SER A 76 14.82 13.54 -15.62
C SER A 76 14.32 14.67 -14.72
N PRO A 77 14.21 14.46 -13.39
CA PRO A 77 13.65 15.46 -12.49
C PRO A 77 14.37 16.81 -12.54
N ARG A 78 15.69 16.80 -12.73
CA ARG A 78 16.51 18.02 -12.77
C ARG A 78 16.32 18.84 -14.04
N ARG A 79 16.03 18.21 -15.17
CA ARG A 79 16.00 18.88 -16.49
C ARG A 79 14.59 19.12 -17.00
N HIS A 80 13.62 18.29 -16.59
CA HIS A 80 12.28 18.30 -17.17
C HIS A 80 11.18 18.66 -16.16
N LEU A 81 11.42 18.56 -14.85
CA LEU A 81 10.40 18.84 -13.82
C LEU A 81 10.59 20.16 -13.07
N ARG A 82 11.71 20.87 -13.33
CA ARG A 82 11.94 22.23 -12.82
C ARG A 82 11.74 23.20 -13.97
N SER A 83 10.89 24.19 -13.78
CA SER A 83 10.57 25.23 -14.78
C SER A 83 11.53 26.42 -14.74
N GLU A 84 12.41 26.48 -13.74
CA GLU A 84 13.40 27.52 -13.58
C GLU A 84 14.70 27.09 -14.28
N ASP A 85 15.16 27.92 -15.22
CA ASP A 85 16.51 27.92 -15.78
C ASP A 85 17.40 28.91 -15.00
#